data_AF-A0AA42QTF1-F1
#
_entry.id   AF-A0AA42QTF1-F1
#
_cell.length_a   1.000
_cell.length_b   1.000
_cell.length_c   1.000
_cell.angle_alpha   90.00
_cell.angle_beta   90.00
_cell.angle_gamma   90.00
#
_symmetry.space_group_name_H-M   'P 1'
#
loop_
_entity.id
_entity.type
_entity.pdbx_description
1 polymer ?
#
loop_
_entity_poly.entity_id
_entity_poly.type
_entity_poly.pdbx_seq_one_letter_code
_entity_poly.pdbx_strand_id
1 'polypeptide(L)' 'MDYLIVDEDYNPILSIELDGHYHKYTQDKDKRRDELLKSAGIPVIRFKEIPDIKVIRKTISRYI' A
#
# COMPACT_ATOMS: atom_id res chain seq x y z
N MET A 1 -6.55 -1.53 2.30
CA MET A 1 -5.65 -0.38 2.45
C MET A 1 -5.55 -0.06 3.91
N ASP A 2 -4.36 -0.22 4.48
CA ASP A 2 -4.18 -0.18 5.93
C ASP A 2 -3.46 1.09 6.38
N TYR A 3 -2.48 1.57 5.60
CA TYR A 3 -1.73 2.79 5.91
C TYR A 3 -1.49 3.63 4.67
N LEU A 4 -1.76 4.94 4.75
CA LEU A 4 -1.49 5.91 3.70
C LEU A 4 -0.40 6.88 4.16
N ILE A 5 0.65 7.03 3.35
CA ILE A 5 1.64 8.09 3.51
C ILE A 5 1.17 9.28 2.68
N VAL A 6 1.18 10.46 3.31
CA VAL A 6 0.80 11.73 2.70
C VAL A 6 1.90 12.76 2.94
N ASP A 7 1.93 13.81 2.11
CA ASP A 7 2.75 15.00 2.38
C ASP A 7 2.11 15.91 3.45
N GLU A 8 2.73 17.06 3.70
CA GLU A 8 2.24 18.06 4.67
C GLU A 8 0.89 18.68 4.29
N ASP A 9 0.55 18.66 2.99
CA ASP A 9 -0.72 19.15 2.43
C ASP A 9 -1.78 18.04 2.31
N TYR A 10 -1.51 16.86 2.86
CA TYR A 10 -2.36 15.66 2.79
C TYR A 10 -2.53 15.03 1.40
N ASN A 11 -1.65 15.34 0.43
CA ASN A 11 -1.65 14.66 -0.85
C ASN A 11 -1.13 13.22 -0.67
N PRO A 12 -1.84 12.19 -1.19
CA PRO A 12 -1.40 10.81 -1.13
C PRO A 12 -0.09 10.56 -1.88
N ILE A 13 0.92 10.02 -1.19
CA ILE A 13 2.21 9.64 -1.79
C ILE A 13 2.29 8.13 -2.00
N LEU A 14 1.87 7.34 -1.00
CA LEU A 14 2.08 5.88 -1.03
C LEU A 14 1.02 5.17 -0.20
N SER A 15 0.39 4.17 -0.81
CA SER A 15 -0.52 3.24 -0.14
C SER A 15 0.23 1.98 0.32
N ILE A 16 -0.02 1.55 1.54
CA ILE A 16 0.54 0.33 2.12
C ILE A 16 -0.59 -0.59 2.58
N GLU A 17 -0.49 -1.86 2.17
CA GLU A 17 -1.37 -2.94 2.59
C GLU A 17 -0.57 -4.05 3.27
N LEU A 18 -1.09 -4.54 4.40
CA LEU A 18 -0.59 -5.67 5.17
C LEU A 18 -1.55 -6.83 4.97
N ASP A 19 -1.30 -7.64 3.94
CA ASP A 19 -2.14 -8.80 3.62
C ASP A 19 -1.72 -9.96 4.54
N GLY A 20 -2.45 -10.20 5.64
CA GLY A 20 -2.31 -11.43 6.43
C GLY A 20 -2.98 -12.64 5.75
N HIS A 21 -2.83 -13.85 6.31
CA HIS A 21 -3.46 -15.09 5.80
C HIS A 21 -5.01 -15.05 5.65
N TYR A 22 -5.66 -13.96 6.08
CA TYR A 22 -7.10 -13.78 6.16
C TYR A 22 -7.70 -12.96 5.00
N HIS A 23 -7.20 -13.07 3.76
CA HIS A 23 -7.75 -12.29 2.63
C HIS A 23 -8.13 -13.15 1.41
N LYS A 24 -8.94 -14.19 1.63
CA LYS A 24 -9.45 -15.04 0.53
C LYS A 24 -10.78 -14.56 -0.08
N TYR A 25 -11.43 -13.53 0.47
CA TYR A 25 -12.83 -13.17 0.11
C TYR A 25 -13.07 -11.71 -0.34
N THR A 26 -12.03 -10.90 -0.59
CA THR A 26 -12.16 -9.46 -0.97
C THR A 26 -11.59 -9.07 -2.34
N GLN A 27 -11.25 -10.05 -3.19
CA GLN A 27 -10.51 -9.82 -4.44
C GLN A 27 -11.13 -8.75 -5.37
N ASP A 28 -12.45 -8.72 -5.52
CA ASP A 28 -13.11 -7.75 -6.42
C ASP A 28 -13.08 -6.31 -5.89
N LYS A 29 -13.19 -6.14 -4.56
CA LYS A 29 -13.08 -4.82 -3.93
C LYS A 29 -11.65 -4.30 -3.96
N ASP A 30 -10.67 -5.20 -3.80
CA ASP A 30 -9.26 -4.85 -3.87
C ASP A 30 -8.88 -4.43 -5.29
N LYS A 31 -9.37 -5.14 -6.31
CA LYS A 31 -9.12 -4.78 -7.72
C LYS A 31 -9.59 -3.37 -8.07
N ARG A 32 -10.82 -3.00 -7.73
CA ARG A 32 -11.35 -1.66 -8.01
C ARG A 32 -10.56 -0.57 -7.29
N ARG A 33 -10.15 -0.83 -6.05
CA ARG A 33 -9.33 0.12 -5.28
C ARG A 33 -7.95 0.31 -5.91
N ASP A 34 -7.30 -0.78 -6.28
CA ASP A 34 -5.97 -0.75 -6.91
C ASP A 34 -6.00 -0.02 -8.26
N GLU A 35 -7.06 -0.22 -9.04
CA GLU A 35 -7.28 0.51 -10.30
C GLU A 35 -7.41 2.02 -10.08
N LEU A 36 -8.17 2.44 -9.05
CA LEU A 36 -8.32 3.86 -8.72
C LEU A 36 -7.00 4.48 -8.26
N LEU A 37 -6.30 3.83 -7.32
CA LEU A 37 -4.99 4.30 -6.83
C LEU A 37 -3.98 4.40 -7.98
N LYS A 38 -3.94 3.40 -8.86
CA LYS A 38 -3.10 3.40 -10.06
C LYS A 38 -3.46 4.55 -11.00
N SER A 39 -4.76 4.80 -11.24
CA SER A 39 -5.19 5.91 -12.10
C SER A 39 -4.84 7.28 -11.52
N ALA A 40 -4.79 7.40 -10.19
CA ALA A 40 -4.36 8.60 -9.48
C ALA A 40 -2.83 8.73 -9.38
N GLY A 41 -2.06 7.80 -9.95
CA GLY A 41 -0.59 7.80 -9.87
C GLY A 41 -0.04 7.44 -8.49
N ILE A 42 -0.87 6.91 -7.60
CA ILE A 42 -0.50 6.56 -6.23
C ILE A 42 0.02 5.11 -6.20
N PRO A 43 1.30 4.88 -5.91
CA PRO A 43 1.84 3.53 -5.78
C PRO A 43 1.21 2.78 -4.60
N VAL A 44 1.17 1.45 -4.72
CA VAL A 44 0.72 0.53 -3.68
C VAL A 44 1.82 -0.47 -3.37
N ILE A 45 2.24 -0.57 -2.11
CA ILE A 45 3.08 -1.65 -1.60
C ILE A 45 2.20 -2.61 -0.80
N ARG A 46 2.35 -3.90 -1.05
CA ARG A 46 1.66 -4.94 -0.29
C ARG A 46 2.66 -5.90 0.35
N PHE A 47 2.60 -6.01 1.68
CA PHE A 47 3.35 -7.00 2.44
C PHE A 47 2.45 -8.18 2.76
N LYS A 48 2.70 -9.34 2.13
CA LYS A 48 1.92 -10.59 2.32
C LYS A 48 2.29 -11.37 3.59
N GLU A 49 3.40 -11.00 4.19
CA GLU A 49 3.91 -11.53 5.44
C GLU A 49 4.43 -10.33 6.23
N ILE A 50 4.53 -10.44 7.56
CA ILE A 50 5.09 -9.37 8.39
C ILE A 50 6.56 -9.18 8.00
N PRO A 51 6.93 -8.05 7.37
CA PRO A 51 8.28 -7.83 6.90
C PRO A 51 9.21 -7.39 8.05
N ASP A 52 10.52 -7.64 7.90
CA ASP A 52 11.53 -7.05 8.78
C ASP A 52 11.59 -5.52 8.62
N ILE A 53 11.88 -4.81 9.70
CA ILE A 53 11.97 -3.33 9.71
C ILE A 53 12.97 -2.78 8.68
N LYS A 54 14.06 -3.49 8.39
CA LYS A 54 15.03 -3.08 7.36
C LYS A 54 14.42 -3.16 5.97
N VAL A 55 13.58 -4.17 5.71
CA VAL A 55 12.87 -4.32 4.44
C VAL A 55 11.84 -3.21 4.28
N ILE A 56 11.08 -2.90 5.34
CA ILE A 56 10.12 -1.79 5.35
C ILE A 56 10.83 -0.48 4.97
N ARG A 57 11.90 -0.13 5.70
CA ARG A 57 12.65 1.12 5.47
C ARG A 57 13.20 1.22 4.04
N LYS A 58 13.87 0.16 3.57
CA LYS A 58 14.45 0.11 2.22
C LYS A 58 13.39 0.21 1.12
N THR A 59 12.20 -0.34 1.36
CA THR A 59 11.12 -0.33 0.37
C THR A 59 10.48 1.05 0.33
N ILE A 60 10.14 1.63 1.48
CA ILE A 60 9.50 2.94 1.59
C ILE A 60 10.41 4.05 1.07
N SER A 61 11.72 4.01 1.33
CA SER A 61 12.70 5.03 0.88
C SER A 61 12.89 5.14 -0.64
N ARG A 62 12.15 4.35 -1.43
CA ARG A 62 12.13 4.48 -2.90
C ARG A 62 11.00 5.38 -3.39
N TYR A 63 10.08 5.75 -2.50
CA TYR A 63 8.88 6.51 -2.78
C TYR A 63 8.84 7.86 -2.06
N ILE A 64 9.63 7.99 -0.99
CA ILE A 64 9.89 9.21 -0.22
C ILE A 64 11.39 9.43 -0.11
#